data_AF-A0A3M7P3V6-F1
#
_entry.id   AF-A0A3M7P3V6-F1
#
_cell.length_a   1.000
_cell.length_b   1.000
_cell.length_c   1.000
_cell.angle_alpha   90.00
_cell.angle_beta   90.00
_cell.angle_gamma   90.00
#
_symmetry.space_group_name_H-M   'P 1'
#
loop_
_entity.id
_entity.type
_entity.pdbx_description
1 polymer ?
#
loop_
_entity_poly.entity_id
_entity_poly.type
_entity_poly.pdbx_seq_one_letter_code
_entity_poly.pdbx_strand_id
1 'polypeptide(L)'
;MPLSFTDPNKVRNLNYVHSMMWRFLPIGDTFVDMFMSRDLDSQILQREVDSVQEWLKSDNIGHIMRDNPAHGTHILGGMWSFKVDKARDLGRKIYEKINDKKISSQFNPNKTSRKGYDQYFLSDHVYNEIKDNSTIHDSYLCQRYPKSRPWPTQRKGD
;
A
#
# COMPACT_ATOMS: atom_id res chain seq x y z
N MET A 1 9.24 18.36 -7.39
CA MET A 1 9.28 19.01 -8.73
C MET A 1 7.95 18.77 -9.40
N PRO A 2 7.19 19.79 -9.82
CA PRO A 2 5.95 19.56 -10.56
C PRO A 2 6.24 18.83 -11.89
N LEU A 3 5.47 17.78 -12.18
CA LEU A 3 5.57 17.03 -13.42
C LEU A 3 5.06 17.90 -14.58
N SER A 4 5.94 18.24 -15.52
CA SER A 4 5.60 18.97 -16.74
C SER A 4 5.15 17.98 -17.81
N PHE A 5 3.84 17.91 -18.07
CA PHE A 5 3.22 16.97 -19.03
C PHE A 5 3.54 17.26 -20.51
N THR A 6 4.18 18.39 -20.82
CA THR A 6 4.48 18.84 -22.20
C THR A 6 5.89 18.50 -22.67
N ASP A 7 6.75 17.99 -21.80
CA ASP A 7 8.12 17.62 -22.16
C ASP A 7 8.25 16.10 -22.17
N PRO A 8 8.28 15.46 -23.36
CA PRO A 8 8.41 14.00 -23.46
C PRO A 8 9.73 13.49 -22.88
N ASN A 9 10.77 14.33 -22.73
CA ASN A 9 12.01 13.95 -22.03
C ASN A 9 11.85 13.91 -20.50
N LYS A 10 10.72 14.43 -19.97
CA LYS A 10 10.34 14.33 -18.54
C LYS A 10 9.37 13.19 -18.26
N VAL A 11 8.93 12.45 -19.28
CA VAL A 11 8.06 11.28 -19.09
C VAL A 11 8.94 10.05 -18.86
N ARG A 12 8.93 9.54 -17.61
CA ARG A 12 9.71 8.35 -17.24
C ARG A 12 9.05 7.09 -17.81
N ASN A 13 9.83 6.27 -18.52
CA ASN A 13 9.39 4.94 -18.95
C ASN A 13 9.38 3.99 -17.75
N LEU A 14 8.19 3.48 -17.39
CA LEU A 14 7.97 2.55 -16.28
C LEU A 14 7.46 1.18 -16.75
N ASN A 15 7.73 0.76 -17.99
CA ASN A 15 7.28 -0.53 -18.53
C ASN A 15 7.83 -1.76 -17.77
N TYR A 16 8.86 -1.58 -16.94
CA TYR A 16 9.41 -2.60 -16.03
C TYR A 16 8.68 -2.66 -14.68
N VAL A 17 7.86 -1.66 -14.35
CA VAL A 17 7.02 -1.64 -13.14
C VAL A 17 5.65 -2.21 -13.50
N HIS A 18 5.19 -3.19 -12.73
CA HIS A 18 3.86 -3.75 -12.89
C HIS A 18 2.80 -2.65 -12.71
N SER A 19 1.80 -2.59 -13.59
CA SER A 19 0.81 -1.48 -13.63
C SER A 19 0.06 -1.30 -12.30
N MET A 20 -0.31 -2.39 -11.62
CA MET A 20 -0.90 -2.34 -10.27
C MET A 20 -0.03 -1.66 -9.21
N MET A 21 1.28 -1.55 -9.40
CA MET A 21 2.19 -0.84 -8.48
C MET A 21 2.26 0.67 -8.79
N TRP A 22 1.80 1.13 -9.95
CA TRP A 22 1.83 2.56 -10.30
C TRP A 22 1.01 3.39 -9.32
N ARG A 23 -0.06 2.81 -8.76
CA ARG A 23 -0.85 3.45 -7.70
C ARG A 23 -0.05 3.75 -6.44
N PHE A 24 1.13 3.16 -6.24
CA PHE A 24 2.00 3.42 -5.07
C PHE A 24 2.97 4.57 -5.31
N LEU A 25 3.13 5.07 -6.54
CA LEU A 25 4.06 6.15 -6.88
C LEU A 25 3.83 7.47 -6.10
N PRO A 26 2.61 7.85 -5.69
CA PRO A 26 2.39 9.05 -4.88
C PRO A 26 3.17 9.08 -3.56
N ILE A 27 3.64 7.94 -3.04
CA ILE A 27 4.46 7.89 -1.82
C ILE A 27 5.79 8.65 -1.94
N GLY A 28 6.26 8.88 -3.17
CA GLY A 28 7.48 9.66 -3.46
C GLY A 28 7.22 11.11 -3.85
N ASP A 29 5.96 11.56 -3.88
CA ASP A 29 5.63 12.95 -4.20
C ASP A 29 5.82 13.84 -2.97
N THR A 30 6.62 14.89 -3.12
CA THR A 30 6.89 15.87 -2.05
C THR A 30 5.66 16.67 -1.63
N PHE A 31 4.62 16.73 -2.46
CA PHE A 31 3.35 17.40 -2.15
C PHE A 31 2.31 16.48 -1.51
N VAL A 32 2.60 15.19 -1.39
CA VAL A 32 1.72 14.24 -0.71
C VAL A 32 2.09 14.18 0.76
N ASP A 33 1.09 14.42 1.61
CA ASP A 33 1.22 14.22 3.06
C ASP A 33 0.80 12.81 3.45
N MET A 34 -0.15 12.22 2.74
CA MET A 34 -0.69 10.91 3.05
C MET A 34 -1.09 10.15 1.79
N PHE A 35 -0.78 8.87 1.78
CA PHE A 35 -1.10 7.95 0.72
C PHE A 35 -2.09 6.89 1.23
N MET A 36 -3.16 6.60 0.46
CA MET A 36 -4.08 5.49 0.73
C MET A 36 -4.36 4.75 -0.57
N SER A 37 -4.17 3.44 -0.59
CA SER A 37 -4.47 2.59 -1.72
C SER A 37 -5.79 1.87 -1.51
N ARG A 38 -6.72 1.99 -2.47
CA ARG A 38 -8.00 1.25 -2.48
C ARG A 38 -8.32 0.69 -3.87
N ASP A 39 -8.66 -0.60 -3.94
CA ASP A 39 -9.21 -1.19 -5.17
C ASP A 39 -10.62 -0.63 -5.43
N LEU A 40 -10.99 -0.40 -6.69
CA LEU A 40 -12.29 0.17 -7.08
C LEU A 40 -13.42 -0.87 -7.21
N ASP A 41 -13.10 -2.16 -7.03
CA ASP A 41 -14.00 -3.29 -7.25
C ASP A 41 -14.81 -3.70 -6.01
N SER A 42 -14.86 -2.83 -4.99
CA SER A 42 -15.66 -3.02 -3.79
C SER A 42 -16.14 -1.70 -3.22
N GLN A 43 -17.30 -1.75 -2.56
CA GLN A 43 -17.86 -0.60 -1.86
C GLN A 43 -17.05 -0.29 -0.61
N ILE A 44 -17.03 0.98 -0.22
CA ILE A 44 -16.46 1.40 1.06
C ILE A 44 -17.48 1.10 2.16
N LEU A 45 -17.11 0.20 3.07
CA LEU A 45 -17.92 -0.12 4.24
C LEU A 45 -17.64 0.84 5.40
N GLN A 46 -18.62 1.06 6.26
CA GLN A 46 -18.47 1.93 7.43
C GLN A 46 -17.29 1.51 8.32
N ARG A 47 -17.05 0.21 8.47
CA ARG A 47 -15.91 -0.30 9.25
C ARG A 47 -14.53 0.05 8.67
N GLU A 48 -14.43 0.23 7.35
CA GLU A 48 -13.21 0.73 6.69
C GLU A 48 -13.01 2.20 7.03
N VAL A 49 -14.08 2.99 7.02
CA VAL A 49 -14.04 4.39 7.47
C VAL A 49 -13.59 4.46 8.93
N ASP A 50 -14.19 3.66 9.80
CA ASP A 50 -13.86 3.64 11.23
C ASP A 50 -12.41 3.23 11.47
N SER A 51 -11.91 2.24 10.71
CA SER A 51 -10.52 1.77 10.83
C SER A 51 -9.50 2.79 10.32
N VAL A 52 -9.85 3.56 9.29
CA VAL A 52 -9.05 4.72 8.84
C VAL A 52 -9.06 5.80 9.92
N GLN A 53 -10.20 6.10 10.54
CA GLN A 53 -10.27 7.08 11.62
C GLN A 53 -9.44 6.68 12.85
N GLU A 54 -9.44 5.40 13.22
CA GLU A 54 -8.57 4.90 14.29
C GLU A 54 -7.08 5.09 13.94
N TRP A 55 -6.68 4.76 12.71
CA TRP A 55 -5.30 4.98 12.26
C TRP A 55 -4.92 6.46 12.21
N LEU A 56 -5.80 7.34 11.70
CA LEU A 56 -5.56 8.78 11.64
C LEU A 56 -5.30 9.38 13.01
N LYS A 57 -6.01 8.90 14.05
CA LYS A 57 -5.84 9.32 15.45
C LYS A 57 -4.58 8.76 16.14
N SER A 58 -3.96 7.73 15.57
CA SER A 58 -2.73 7.13 16.11
C SER A 58 -1.48 7.87 15.61
N ASP A 59 -0.34 7.68 16.28
CA ASP A 59 0.97 8.13 15.78
C ASP A 59 1.58 7.18 14.74
N ASN A 60 0.88 6.08 14.40
CA ASN A 60 1.39 5.08 13.48
C ASN A 60 1.49 5.63 12.05
N ILE A 61 2.61 5.34 11.37
CA ILE A 61 2.85 5.77 9.99
C ILE A 61 2.13 4.91 8.96
N GLY A 62 1.90 3.63 9.27
CA GLY A 62 1.25 2.69 8.35
C GLY A 62 -0.16 2.26 8.79
N HIS A 63 -0.98 1.89 7.82
CA HIS A 63 -2.28 1.24 8.03
C HIS A 63 -2.36 0.02 7.13
N ILE A 64 -2.73 -1.13 7.70
CA ILE A 64 -2.91 -2.38 6.96
C ILE A 64 -4.27 -2.94 7.34
N MET A 65 -5.09 -3.32 6.36
CA MET A 65 -6.42 -3.86 6.58
C MET A 65 -6.57 -5.24 5.91
N ARG A 66 -6.98 -6.24 6.70
CA ARG A 66 -7.28 -7.60 6.25
C ARG A 66 -8.66 -8.02 6.75
N ASP A 67 -9.63 -8.04 5.86
CA ASP A 67 -11.03 -8.27 6.24
C ASP A 67 -11.68 -9.50 5.61
N ASN A 68 -10.92 -10.44 5.05
CA ASN A 68 -11.47 -11.66 4.44
C ASN A 68 -10.54 -12.85 4.70
N PRO A 69 -11.03 -14.10 4.81
CA PRO A 69 -10.17 -15.28 4.94
C PRO A 69 -9.11 -15.41 3.83
N ALA A 70 -9.39 -14.92 2.62
CA ALA A 70 -8.46 -14.93 1.48
C ALA A 70 -7.38 -13.84 1.55
N HIS A 71 -7.46 -12.90 2.51
CA HIS A 71 -6.49 -11.81 2.69
C HIS A 71 -5.19 -12.28 3.39
N GLY A 72 -4.66 -13.42 2.94
CA GLY A 72 -3.50 -14.10 3.52
C GLY A 72 -2.13 -13.57 3.10
N THR A 73 -2.08 -12.34 2.58
CA THR A 73 -0.82 -11.62 2.31
C THR A 73 -0.49 -10.67 3.47
N HIS A 74 0.78 -10.26 3.59
CA HIS A 74 1.18 -9.30 4.63
C HIS A 74 0.50 -7.94 4.45
N ILE A 75 0.45 -7.44 3.21
CA ILE A 75 -0.21 -6.19 2.83
C ILE A 75 -0.95 -6.42 1.51
N LEU A 76 -2.25 -6.09 1.47
CA LEU A 76 -3.00 -6.07 0.22
C LEU A 76 -2.71 -4.79 -0.54
N GLY A 77 -2.63 -4.90 -1.86
CA GLY A 77 -2.34 -3.77 -2.73
C GLY A 77 -3.40 -2.68 -2.64
N GLY A 78 -4.67 -3.04 -2.44
CA GLY A 78 -5.79 -2.12 -2.29
C GLY A 78 -6.26 -1.90 -0.86
N MET A 79 -5.50 -2.29 0.18
CA MET A 79 -5.94 -2.11 1.58
C MET A 79 -4.78 -1.68 2.49
N TRP A 80 -4.06 -0.62 2.09
CA TRP A 80 -2.97 -0.06 2.89
C TRP A 80 -2.80 1.44 2.69
N SER A 81 -2.27 2.09 3.73
CA SER A 81 -2.04 3.54 3.77
C SER A 81 -0.72 3.89 4.46
N PHE A 82 -0.21 5.08 4.18
CA PHE A 82 1.07 5.58 4.69
C PHE A 82 1.04 7.10 4.92
N LYS A 83 1.45 7.56 6.11
CA LYS A 83 1.66 8.98 6.44
C LYS A 83 3.02 9.44 5.91
N VAL A 84 3.02 9.96 4.68
CA VAL A 84 4.23 10.39 3.97
C VAL A 84 4.91 11.53 4.72
N ASP A 85 4.16 12.52 5.20
CA ASP A 85 4.67 13.67 5.95
C ASP A 85 5.44 13.27 7.21
N LYS A 86 5.00 12.21 7.91
CA LYS A 86 5.63 11.69 9.13
C LYS A 86 6.83 10.79 8.86
N ALA A 87 7.00 10.28 7.65
CA ALA A 87 8.03 9.30 7.33
C ALA A 87 8.62 9.49 5.92
N ARG A 88 8.91 10.75 5.53
CA ARG A 88 9.34 11.11 4.17
C ARG A 88 10.56 10.32 3.68
N ASP A 89 11.55 10.08 4.55
CA ASP A 89 12.73 9.29 4.17
C ASP A 89 12.41 7.83 3.86
N LEU A 90 11.48 7.22 4.61
CA LEU A 90 11.03 5.86 4.34
C LEU A 90 10.15 5.83 3.08
N GLY A 91 9.25 6.79 2.91
CA GLY A 91 8.45 6.93 1.69
C GLY A 91 9.32 7.07 0.44
N ARG A 92 10.39 7.89 0.51
CA ARG A 92 11.40 8.01 -0.54
C ARG A 92 12.11 6.68 -0.82
N LYS A 93 12.54 5.94 0.20
CA LYS A 93 13.15 4.60 0.02
C LYS A 93 12.19 3.62 -0.65
N ILE A 94 10.92 3.61 -0.28
CA ILE A 94 9.90 2.77 -0.91
C ILE A 94 9.71 3.18 -2.38
N TYR A 95 9.60 4.48 -2.65
CA TYR A 95 9.54 5.02 -4.01
C TYR A 95 10.76 4.63 -4.85
N GLU A 96 11.96 4.70 -4.29
CA GLU A 96 13.20 4.27 -4.94
C GLU A 96 13.15 2.78 -5.29
N LYS A 97 12.67 1.91 -4.38
CA LYS A 97 12.47 0.47 -4.65
C LYS A 97 11.45 0.23 -5.78
N ILE A 98 10.34 0.97 -5.82
CA ILE A 98 9.34 0.89 -6.91
C ILE A 98 9.95 1.31 -8.26
N ASN A 99 10.86 2.28 -8.25
CA ASN A 99 11.48 2.81 -9.46
C ASN A 99 12.78 2.11 -9.85
N ASP A 100 13.29 1.20 -9.01
CA ASP A 100 14.46 0.41 -9.30
C ASP A 100 14.12 -0.67 -10.33
N LYS A 101 14.82 -0.63 -11.48
CA LYS A 101 14.55 -1.55 -12.57
C LYS A 101 14.87 -3.01 -12.20
N LYS A 102 15.91 -3.27 -11.41
CA LYS A 102 16.30 -4.63 -11.00
C LYS A 102 15.28 -5.21 -10.02
N ILE A 103 14.75 -4.40 -9.11
CA ILE A 103 13.71 -4.82 -8.15
C ILE A 103 12.38 -4.99 -8.87
N SER A 104 11.85 -3.94 -9.49
CA SER A 104 10.49 -3.95 -10.05
C SER A 104 10.28 -4.94 -11.18
N SER A 105 11.33 -5.27 -11.96
CA SER A 105 11.21 -6.28 -13.02
C SER A 105 10.92 -7.69 -12.46
N GLN A 106 11.29 -7.99 -11.21
CA GLN A 106 10.98 -9.27 -10.55
C GLN A 106 9.48 -9.44 -10.30
N PHE A 107 8.77 -8.32 -10.16
CA PHE A 107 7.31 -8.27 -9.95
C PHE A 107 6.55 -7.99 -11.26
N ASN A 108 7.22 -8.04 -12.41
CA ASN A 108 6.59 -7.91 -13.73
C ASN A 108 7.13 -8.94 -14.73
N PRO A 109 7.23 -10.24 -14.38
CA PRO A 109 7.85 -11.22 -15.24
C PRO A 109 7.05 -11.39 -16.54
N ASN A 110 7.77 -11.38 -17.65
CA ASN A 110 7.23 -11.56 -19.01
C ASN A 110 6.12 -10.58 -19.42
N LYS A 111 5.99 -9.43 -18.73
CA LYS A 111 4.83 -8.53 -18.87
C LYS A 111 3.49 -9.25 -18.68
N THR A 112 3.50 -10.39 -18.00
CA THR A 112 2.28 -11.14 -17.69
C THR A 112 1.66 -10.56 -16.43
N SER A 113 0.47 -9.98 -16.58
CA SER A 113 -0.25 -9.33 -15.46
C SER A 113 -0.93 -10.36 -14.56
N ARG A 114 -0.16 -11.32 -14.01
CA ARG A 114 -0.71 -12.22 -12.99
C ARG A 114 -1.04 -11.40 -11.74
N LYS A 115 -2.23 -11.64 -11.18
CA LYS A 115 -2.68 -10.94 -9.97
C LYS A 115 -1.71 -11.19 -8.81
N GLY A 116 -1.53 -10.17 -7.96
CA GLY A 116 -0.81 -10.28 -6.69
C GLY A 116 0.66 -9.85 -6.69
N TYR A 117 1.26 -9.48 -7.83
CA TYR A 117 2.66 -9.02 -7.84
C TYR A 117 2.91 -7.75 -7.02
N ASP A 118 1.95 -6.85 -6.98
CA ASP A 118 1.93 -5.69 -6.10
C ASP A 118 1.94 -6.11 -4.62
N GLN A 119 1.17 -7.15 -4.26
CA GLN A 119 1.14 -7.70 -2.90
C GLN A 119 2.45 -8.40 -2.51
N TYR A 120 3.11 -9.07 -3.47
CA TYR A 120 4.45 -9.65 -3.25
C TYR A 120 5.48 -8.55 -3.03
N PHE A 121 5.49 -7.50 -3.85
CA PHE A 121 6.37 -6.35 -3.65
C PHE A 121 6.17 -5.73 -2.25
N LEU A 122 4.92 -5.52 -1.85
CA LEU A 122 4.62 -4.96 -0.52
C LEU A 122 5.08 -5.89 0.61
N SER A 123 4.91 -7.21 0.45
CA SER A 123 5.39 -8.19 1.43
C SER A 123 6.91 -8.19 1.56
N ASP A 124 7.62 -8.16 0.44
CA ASP A 124 9.08 -8.31 0.39
C ASP A 124 9.83 -7.02 0.74
N HIS A 125 9.26 -5.86 0.38
CA HIS A 125 9.98 -4.59 0.41
C HIS A 125 9.40 -3.52 1.33
N VAL A 126 8.15 -3.67 1.78
CA VAL A 126 7.45 -2.65 2.60
C VAL A 126 7.07 -3.17 3.97
N TYR A 127 6.54 -4.38 4.09
CA TYR A 127 5.97 -4.89 5.34
C TYR A 127 6.93 -4.83 6.53
N ASN A 128 8.17 -5.32 6.36
CA ASN A 128 9.16 -5.32 7.44
C ASN A 128 9.58 -3.91 7.87
N GLU A 129 9.45 -2.90 7.01
CA GLU A 129 9.81 -1.51 7.29
C GLU A 129 8.72 -0.79 8.12
N ILE A 130 7.45 -1.18 7.95
CA ILE A 130 6.32 -0.45 8.54
C ILE A 130 5.56 -1.21 9.63
N LYS A 131 5.65 -2.55 9.70
CA LYS A 131 4.78 -3.39 10.56
C LYS A 131 4.82 -3.02 12.04
N ASP A 132 5.95 -2.51 12.52
CA ASP A 132 6.18 -2.10 13.91
C ASP A 132 5.61 -0.70 14.22
N ASN A 133 5.32 0.08 13.19
CA ASN A 133 4.78 1.43 13.28
C ASN A 133 3.50 1.54 12.43
N SER A 134 2.63 0.52 12.56
CA SER A 134 1.39 0.40 11.80
C SER A 134 0.20 0.07 12.69
N THR A 135 -0.95 0.65 12.35
CA THR A 135 -2.25 0.17 12.82
C THR A 135 -2.72 -0.94 11.88
N ILE A 136 -2.84 -2.16 12.38
CA ILE A 136 -3.08 -3.35 11.56
C ILE A 136 -4.41 -3.99 11.96
N HIS A 137 -5.44 -3.87 11.13
CA HIS A 137 -6.75 -4.47 11.39
C HIS A 137 -6.88 -5.82 10.69
N ASP A 138 -7.30 -6.85 11.43
CA ASP A 138 -7.50 -8.20 10.90
C ASP A 138 -8.75 -8.86 11.49
N SER A 139 -9.61 -9.41 10.63
CA SER A 139 -10.85 -10.11 11.06
C SER A 139 -10.71 -11.62 11.18
N TYR A 140 -9.70 -12.25 10.56
CA TYR A 140 -9.67 -13.72 10.36
C TYR A 140 -8.32 -14.37 10.68
N LEU A 141 -7.22 -13.65 10.47
CA LEU A 141 -5.86 -14.19 10.40
C LEU A 141 -4.96 -13.67 11.53
N CYS A 142 -5.53 -13.27 12.67
CA CYS A 142 -4.77 -12.74 13.82
C CYS A 142 -3.73 -13.73 14.37
N GLN A 143 -3.97 -15.05 14.28
CA GLN A 143 -3.00 -16.07 14.66
C GLN A 143 -1.81 -16.14 13.70
N ARG A 144 -2.03 -15.82 12.42
CA ARG A 144 -0.97 -15.72 11.42
C ARG A 144 -0.22 -14.39 11.52
N TYR A 145 -0.91 -13.33 11.91
CA TYR A 145 -0.40 -11.97 12.02
C TYR A 145 -0.60 -11.41 13.44
N PRO A 146 0.27 -11.77 14.40
CA PRO A 146 0.06 -11.48 15.82
C PRO A 146 0.08 -9.99 16.19
N LYS A 147 0.55 -9.10 15.31
CA LYS A 147 0.51 -7.64 15.50
C LYS A 147 -0.83 -7.00 15.12
N SER A 148 -1.80 -7.82 14.69
CA SER A 148 -3.11 -7.33 14.29
C SER A 148 -3.99 -7.03 15.49
N ARG A 149 -4.93 -6.11 15.32
CA ARG A 149 -6.04 -5.85 16.23
C ARG A 149 -7.38 -6.15 15.53
N PRO A 150 -8.45 -6.41 16.29
CA PRO A 150 -9.78 -6.49 15.71
C PRO A 150 -10.15 -5.17 15.03
N TRP A 151 -11.07 -5.24 14.08
CA TRP A 151 -11.65 -4.04 13.49
C TRP A 151 -12.48 -3.25 14.52
N PRO A 152 -12.60 -1.91 14.38
CA PRO A 152 -13.26 -1.08 15.39
C PRO A 152 -14.77 -1.32 15.45
N THR A 153 -15.38 -1.74 14.34
CA THR A 153 -16.82 -1.97 14.22
C THR A 153 -17.13 -3.24 13.43
N GLN A 154 -18.33 -3.78 13.67
CA GLN A 154 -18.84 -4.97 13.02
C GLN A 154 -19.10 -4.74 11.52
N ARG A 155 -18.90 -5.77 10.70
CA ARG A 155 -19.29 -5.77 9.29
C ARG A 155 -20.80 -5.54 9.12
N LYS A 156 -21.14 -4.55 8.32
CA LYS A 156 -22.49 -4.29 7.81
C LYS A 156 -22.37 -4.10 6.29
N GLY A 157 -22.93 -5.03 5.53
CA GLY A 157 -22.71 -5.15 4.09
C GLY A 157 -21.80 -6.33 3.73
N ASP A 158 -21.76 -6.65 2.44
CA ASP A 158 -21.02 -7.78 1.89
C ASP A 158 -19.55 -7.45 1.64
#